data_AF-F3FZP5-F1
#
_entry.id   AF-F3FZP5-F1
#
_cell.length_a   1.000
_cell.length_b   1.000
_cell.length_c   1.000
_cell.angle_alpha   90.00
_cell.angle_beta   90.00
_cell.angle_gamma   90.00
#
_symmetry.space_group_name_H-M   'P 1'
#
loop_
_entity.id
_entity.type
_entity.pdbx_description
1 polymer ?
#
loop_
_entity_poly.entity_id
_entity_poly.type
_entity_poly.pdbx_seq_one_letter_code
_entity_poly.pdbx_strand_id
1 'polypeptide(L)' 'DWQDESVQNPRVPGLTSAHLAYLIYTSGSTGVPKGVMIEHR' A
#
# COMPACT_ATOMS: atom_id res chain seq x y z
N ASP A 1 -16.93 17.82 -12.05
CA ASP A 1 -17.82 17.63 -10.90
C ASP A 1 -17.28 16.43 -10.15
N TRP A 2 -16.74 16.63 -8.94
CA TRP A 2 -16.03 15.57 -8.18
C TRP A 2 -17.00 14.67 -7.39
N GLN A 3 -18.30 14.75 -7.68
CA GLN A 3 -19.36 14.13 -6.91
C GLN A 3 -19.67 12.68 -7.32
N ASP A 4 -19.04 12.16 -8.38
CA ASP A 4 -19.23 10.77 -8.87
C ASP A 4 -18.20 9.76 -8.30
N GLU A 5 -17.41 10.16 -7.31
CA GLU A 5 -16.48 9.25 -6.64
C GLU A 5 -17.24 8.29 -5.71
N SER A 6 -16.92 7.00 -5.81
CA SER A 6 -17.45 5.99 -4.88
C SER A 6 -17.02 6.29 -3.45
N VAL A 7 -17.99 6.37 -2.53
CA VAL A 7 -17.75 6.56 -1.08
C VAL A 7 -17.47 5.24 -0.34
N GLN A 8 -17.36 4.12 -1.06
CA GLN A 8 -17.19 2.80 -0.48
C GLN A 8 -15.88 2.15 -0.92
N ASN A 9 -15.25 1.43 0.01
CA ASN A 9 -14.05 0.63 -0.30
C ASN A 9 -14.39 -0.51 -1.26
N PRO A 10 -13.54 -0.79 -2.27
CA PRO A 10 -13.76 -1.89 -3.19
C PRO A 10 -13.63 -3.23 -2.44
N ARG A 11 -14.58 -4.13 -2.70
CA ARG A 11 -14.53 -5.50 -2.16
C ARG A 11 -13.85 -6.41 -3.17
N VAL A 12 -12.63 -6.83 -2.86
CA VAL A 12 -11.83 -7.72 -3.71
C VAL A 12 -11.82 -9.12 -3.08
N PRO A 13 -12.42 -10.14 -3.72
CA PRO A 13 -12.41 -11.50 -3.19
C PRO A 13 -11.00 -12.01 -2.96
N GLY A 14 -10.75 -12.62 -1.79
CA GLY A 14 -9.45 -13.15 -1.42
C GLY A 14 -8.43 -12.10 -0.96
N LEU A 15 -8.70 -10.80 -1.06
CA LEU A 15 -7.84 -9.76 -0.48
C LEU A 15 -7.89 -9.83 1.05
N THR A 16 -6.72 -9.95 1.68
CA THR A 16 -6.57 -9.96 3.14
C THR A 16 -5.68 -8.79 3.58
N SER A 17 -5.70 -8.47 4.88
CA SER A 17 -4.84 -7.45 5.46
C SER A 17 -3.35 -7.78 5.32
N ALA A 18 -2.98 -9.05 5.16
CA ALA A 18 -1.58 -9.48 5.02
C ALA A 18 -1.00 -9.24 3.61
N HIS A 19 -1.82 -8.81 2.64
CA HIS A 19 -1.30 -8.50 1.31
C HIS A 19 -0.53 -7.18 1.31
N LEU A 20 0.56 -7.14 0.55
CA LEU A 20 1.39 -5.96 0.37
C LEU A 20 0.59 -4.82 -0.28
N ALA A 21 0.52 -3.68 0.40
CA ALA A 21 -0.12 -2.47 -0.08
C ALA A 21 0.90 -1.49 -0.66
N TYR A 22 2.04 -1.30 0.02
CA TYR A 22 3.06 -0.34 -0.38
C TYR A 22 4.48 -0.87 -0.19
N LEU A 23 5.36 -0.48 -1.10
CA LEU A 23 6.81 -0.59 -0.95
C LEU A 23 7.40 0.81 -0.92
N ILE A 24 8.04 1.17 0.19
CA ILE A 24 8.71 2.46 0.35
C ILE A 24 10.21 2.23 0.38
N TYR A 25 10.94 2.89 -0.51
CA TYR A 25 12.40 2.90 -0.47
C TYR A 25 12.89 3.99 0.46
N THR A 26 13.77 3.62 1.39
CA THR A 26 14.39 4.56 2.32
C THR A 26 15.91 4.44 2.24
N SER A 27 16.60 5.57 2.39
CA SER A 27 18.06 5.58 2.44
C SER A 27 18.55 4.82 3.68
N GLY A 28 19.45 3.86 3.47
CA GLY A 28 20.13 3.14 4.55
C GLY A 28 21.51 3.73 4.86
N SER A 29 22.03 3.48 6.06
CA SER A 29 23.38 3.89 6.46
C SER A 29 24.50 3.27 5.62
N THR A 30 24.21 2.19 4.91
CA THR A 30 25.14 1.50 4.00
C THR A 30 25.15 2.09 2.58
N GLY A 31 24.41 3.17 2.33
CA GLY A 31 24.31 3.80 1.01
C GLY A 31 23.43 3.06 0.00
N VAL A 32 23.02 1.82 0.29
CA VAL A 32 22.05 1.05 -0.51
C VAL A 32 20.65 1.26 0.09
N PRO A 33 19.67 1.76 -0.68
CA PRO A 33 18.30 1.90 -0.22
C PRO A 33 17.68 0.55 0.17
N LYS A 34 16.89 0.54 1.24
CA LYS A 34 16.12 -0.63 1.68
C LYS A 34 14.67 -0.47 1.27
N GLY A 35 14.04 -1.57 0.85
CA GLY A 35 12.60 -1.65 0.62
C GLY A 35 11.84 -2.01 1.89
N VAL A 36 10.93 -1.15 2.33
CA VAL A 36 10.03 -1.40 3.46
C VAL A 36 8.66 -1.82 2.93
N MET A 37 8.26 -3.04 3.26
CA MET A 37 6.96 -3.61 2.90
C MET A 37 5.90 -3.23 3.94
N ILE A 38 4.78 -2.68 3.48
CA ILE A 38 3.63 -2.31 4.30
C ILE A 38 2.39 -3.02 3.77
N GLU A 39 1.73 -3.79 4.62
CA GLU A 39 0.52 -4.53 4.29
C GLU A 39 -0.75 -3.66 4.47
N HIS A 40 -1.90 -4.11 3.97
CA HIS A 40 -3.18 -3.42 4.12
C HIS A 40 -3.65 -3.36 5.59
N ARG A 41 -4.53 -2.38 5.91
CA ARG A 41 -5.23 -2.26 7.20
C ARG A 41 -6.72 -2.06 6.99
#